data_AF-B6FZM0-F1
#
_entry.id   AF-B6FZM0-F1
#
_cell.length_a   1.000
_cell.length_b   1.000
_cell.length_c   1.000
_cell.angle_alpha   90.00
_cell.angle_beta   90.00
_cell.angle_gamma   90.00
#
_symmetry.space_group_name_H-M   'P 1'
#
loop_
_entity.id
_entity.type
_entity.pdbx_description
1 polymer ?
#
loop_
_entity_poly.entity_id
_entity_poly.type
_entity_poly.pdbx_seq_one_letter_code
_entity_poly.pdbx_strand_id
1 'polypeptide(L)'
;MKKYNIDENTEELKYKRGRCLFALSIVLGFVGIVLLIVGIFVQNTKYGTPLSVVGAIVSMTLAFFLMYKSYSDMMAYESLKMEREYDKHELYKLKSVCKYEVKSKLLGAGFSEENEYLKKKKFSYLKDSITYYFRMVDTAKVFGSVERYIKEFELMDREG
;
A
#
# COMPACT_ATOMS: atom_id res chain seq x y z
N MET A 1 8.41 24.22 1.00
CA MET A 1 8.62 22.96 1.75
C MET A 1 9.38 23.24 3.03
N LYS A 2 8.75 23.09 4.21
CA LYS A 2 9.52 22.84 5.43
C LYS A 2 10.20 21.49 5.20
N LYS A 3 11.51 21.49 4.98
CA LYS A 3 12.31 20.27 5.07
C LYS A 3 12.12 19.77 6.49
N TYR A 4 11.27 18.78 6.65
CA TYR A 4 11.36 17.91 7.81
C TYR A 4 12.73 17.24 7.68
N ASN A 5 13.74 17.82 8.34
CA ASN A 5 14.98 17.14 8.71
C ASN A 5 14.60 16.06 9.73
N ILE A 6 13.79 15.09 9.30
CA ILE A 6 13.69 13.82 9.98
C ILE A 6 14.98 13.12 9.55
N ASP A 7 15.82 12.86 10.54
CA ASP A 7 17.13 12.24 10.39
C ASP A 7 16.97 10.97 9.54
N GLU A 8 17.37 11.07 8.26
CA GLU A 8 17.17 10.06 7.21
C GLU A 8 17.69 8.69 7.65
N ASN A 9 18.76 8.71 8.46
CA ASN A 9 19.36 7.54 9.10
C ASN A 9 18.41 6.82 10.07
N THR A 10 17.59 7.57 10.80
CA THR A 10 16.67 7.05 11.84
C THR A 10 15.44 6.41 11.24
N GLU A 11 14.92 6.96 10.13
CA GLU A 11 13.80 6.35 9.42
C GLU A 11 14.24 5.09 8.66
N GLU A 12 15.38 5.13 7.96
CA GLU A 12 15.94 3.94 7.30
C GLU A 12 16.17 2.78 8.28
N LEU A 13 16.66 3.08 9.49
CA LEU A 13 16.81 2.10 10.56
C LEU A 13 15.47 1.51 11.01
N LYS A 14 14.45 2.35 11.19
CA LYS A 14 13.09 1.87 11.53
C LYS A 14 12.51 0.99 10.42
N TYR A 15 12.69 1.37 9.15
CA TYR A 15 12.19 0.60 8.00
C TYR A 15 12.88 -0.76 7.87
N LYS A 16 14.21 -0.79 8.00
CA LYS A 16 14.98 -2.04 7.93
C LYS A 16 14.61 -2.98 9.08
N ARG A 17 14.37 -2.43 10.26
CA ARG A 17 13.90 -3.17 11.44
C ARG A 17 12.49 -3.74 11.24
N GLY A 18 11.55 -2.95 10.75
CA GLY A 18 10.17 -3.39 10.48
C GLY A 18 10.12 -4.57 9.51
N ARG A 19 10.83 -4.47 8.37
CA ARG A 19 10.95 -5.58 7.40
C ARG A 19 11.60 -6.82 7.98
N CYS A 20 12.67 -6.65 8.77
CA CYS A 20 13.38 -7.78 9.36
C CYS A 20 12.50 -8.51 10.39
N LEU A 21 11.77 -7.77 11.23
CA LEU A 21 10.81 -8.33 12.18
C LEU A 21 9.65 -9.04 11.49
N PHE A 22 9.13 -8.48 10.40
CA PHE A 22 8.09 -9.12 9.62
C PHE A 22 8.58 -10.43 8.97
N ALA A 23 9.76 -10.42 8.34
CA ALA A 23 10.38 -11.62 7.79
C ALA A 23 10.65 -12.68 8.87
N LEU A 24 11.12 -12.27 10.05
CA LEU A 24 11.36 -13.16 11.18
C LEU A 24 10.04 -13.78 11.66
N SER A 25 8.95 -13.01 11.70
CA SER A 25 7.62 -13.52 12.06
C SER A 25 7.13 -14.62 11.11
N ILE A 26 7.36 -14.46 9.80
CA ILE A 26 7.04 -15.47 8.79
C ILE A 26 7.84 -16.76 9.03
N VAL A 27 9.15 -16.63 9.24
CA VAL A 27 10.03 -17.78 9.54
C VAL A 27 9.55 -18.50 10.81
N LEU A 28 9.19 -17.75 11.85
CA LEU A 28 8.69 -18.31 13.11
C LEU A 28 7.34 -19.03 12.93
N GLY A 29 6.49 -18.52 12.04
CA GLY A 29 5.25 -19.20 11.63
C GLY A 29 5.55 -20.55 10.96
N PHE A 30 6.51 -20.59 10.03
CA PHE A 30 6.95 -21.85 9.41
C PHE A 30 7.51 -22.85 10.41
N VAL A 31 8.28 -22.40 11.41
CA VAL A 31 8.76 -23.27 12.50
C VAL A 31 7.58 -23.93 13.23
N GLY A 32 6.51 -23.19 13.52
CA GLY A 32 5.29 -23.74 14.12
C GLY A 32 4.65 -24.84 13.26
N ILE A 33 4.60 -24.66 11.94
CA ILE A 33 4.08 -25.67 11.00
C ILE A 33 4.98 -26.92 10.99
N VAL A 34 6.30 -26.76 10.96
CA VAL A 34 7.25 -27.87 11.00
C VAL A 34 7.11 -28.66 12.29
N LEU A 35 6.91 -28.00 13.44
CA LEU A 35 6.67 -28.68 14.71
C LEU A 35 5.41 -29.56 14.66
N LEU A 36 4.32 -29.11 14.02
CA LEU A 36 3.13 -29.94 13.81
C LEU A 36 3.41 -31.16 12.93
N ILE A 37 4.16 -30.98 11.84
CA ILE A 37 4.55 -32.08 10.94
C ILE A 37 5.38 -33.11 11.69
N VAL A 38 6.39 -32.67 12.45
CA VAL A 38 7.21 -33.56 13.30
C VAL A 38 6.35 -34.25 14.36
N GLY A 39 5.36 -33.57 14.92
CA GLY A 39 4.38 -34.15 15.83
C GLY A 39 3.64 -35.36 15.26
N ILE A 40 3.29 -35.32 13.97
CA ILE A 40 2.65 -36.44 13.27
C ILE A 40 3.59 -37.65 13.20
N PHE A 41 4.88 -37.43 12.91
CA PHE A 41 5.87 -38.52 12.84
C PHE A 41 6.19 -39.12 14.21
N VAL A 42 6.14 -38.33 15.28
CA VAL A 42 6.56 -38.73 16.63
C VAL A 42 5.35 -39.10 17.52
N GLN A 43 4.17 -39.24 16.92
CA GLN A 43 2.89 -39.52 17.60
C GLN A 43 2.87 -40.79 18.46
N ASN A 44 3.74 -41.76 18.14
CA ASN A 44 3.85 -43.03 18.86
C ASN A 44 4.60 -42.91 20.20
N THR A 45 5.15 -41.73 20.50
CA THR A 45 5.82 -41.47 21.78
C THR A 45 4.86 -40.80 22.77
N LYS A 46 4.98 -41.17 24.06
CA LYS A 46 4.10 -40.70 25.13
C LYS A 46 4.05 -39.16 25.27
N TYR A 47 5.07 -38.45 24.80
CA TYR A 47 5.21 -37.00 24.90
C TYR A 47 5.33 -36.27 23.57
N GLY A 48 5.41 -36.98 22.43
CA GLY A 48 5.64 -36.36 21.12
C GLY A 48 4.52 -35.41 20.69
N THR A 49 3.28 -35.91 20.72
CA THR A 49 2.08 -35.17 20.33
C THR A 49 1.81 -33.93 21.20
N PRO A 50 1.79 -34.01 22.55
CA PRO A 50 1.56 -32.82 23.37
C PRO A 50 2.70 -31.80 23.25
N LEU A 51 3.95 -32.25 23.15
CA LEU A 51 5.09 -31.34 23.01
C LEU A 51 5.07 -30.58 21.68
N SER A 52 4.76 -31.27 20.56
CA SER A 52 4.66 -30.64 19.25
C SER A 52 3.51 -29.64 19.16
N VAL A 53 2.35 -29.96 19.75
CA VAL A 53 1.17 -29.10 19.73
C VAL A 53 1.41 -27.84 20.57
N VAL A 54 1.95 -27.97 21.78
CA VAL A 54 2.25 -26.82 22.65
C VAL A 54 3.32 -25.92 22.00
N GLY A 55 4.38 -26.51 21.44
CA GLY A 55 5.42 -25.76 20.74
C GLY A 55 4.89 -25.00 19.52
N ALA A 56 4.00 -25.62 18.75
CA ALA A 56 3.38 -24.98 17.60
C ALA A 56 2.48 -23.81 18.00
N ILE A 57 1.64 -23.96 19.03
CA ILE A 57 0.76 -22.89 19.53
C ILE A 57 1.57 -21.68 20.00
N VAL A 58 2.63 -21.91 20.78
CA VAL A 58 3.49 -20.82 21.28
C VAL A 58 4.19 -20.12 20.12
N SER A 59 4.77 -20.88 19.18
CA SER A 59 5.46 -20.32 18.01
C SER A 59 4.52 -19.51 17.12
N MET A 60 3.33 -20.04 16.81
CA MET A 60 2.35 -19.34 15.98
C MET A 60 1.84 -18.07 16.67
N THR A 61 1.53 -18.13 17.96
CA THR A 61 1.06 -16.95 18.72
C THR A 61 2.11 -15.85 18.74
N LEU A 62 3.38 -16.21 18.94
CA LEU A 62 4.49 -15.25 18.93
C LEU A 62 4.72 -14.67 17.52
N ALA A 63 4.57 -15.48 16.47
CA ALA A 63 4.63 -15.03 15.09
C ALA A 63 3.53 -13.99 14.79
N PHE A 64 2.28 -14.27 15.16
CA PHE A 64 1.17 -13.33 14.97
C PHE A 64 1.39 -12.01 15.73
N PHE A 65 1.88 -12.07 16.97
CA PHE A 65 2.18 -10.87 17.74
C PHE A 65 3.26 -10.00 17.09
N LEU A 66 4.34 -10.62 16.62
CA LEU A 66 5.42 -9.92 15.90
C LEU A 66 4.93 -9.34 14.57
N MET A 67 4.08 -10.09 13.86
CA MET A 67 3.50 -9.67 12.59
C MET A 67 2.59 -8.45 12.79
N TYR A 68 1.71 -8.47 13.79
CA TYR A 68 0.84 -7.34 14.12
C TYR A 68 1.65 -6.08 14.46
N LYS A 69 2.68 -6.23 15.30
CA LYS A 69 3.54 -5.11 15.71
C LYS A 69 4.36 -4.53 14.55
N SER A 70 4.81 -5.37 13.62
CA SER A 70 5.62 -4.95 12.46
C SER A 70 4.80 -4.51 11.25
N TYR A 71 3.49 -4.81 11.23
CA TYR A 71 2.60 -4.50 10.11
C TYR A 71 2.53 -2.99 9.82
N SER A 72 2.39 -2.16 10.86
CA SER A 72 2.33 -0.70 10.70
C SER A 72 3.63 -0.14 10.09
N ASP A 73 4.79 -0.60 10.58
CA ASP A 73 6.09 -0.15 10.08
C ASP A 73 6.34 -0.63 8.64
N MET A 74 5.88 -1.83 8.30
CA MET A 74 5.97 -2.38 6.94
C MET A 74 5.04 -1.63 5.97
N MET A 75 3.80 -1.32 6.36
CA MET A 75 2.87 -0.58 5.52
C MET A 75 3.36 0.84 5.26
N ALA A 76 3.90 1.52 6.28
CA ALA A 76 4.54 2.83 6.10
C ALA A 76 5.76 2.75 5.15
N TYR A 77 6.52 1.65 5.20
CA TYR A 77 7.61 1.43 4.26
C TYR A 77 7.11 1.23 2.82
N GLU A 78 6.06 0.42 2.60
CA GLU A 78 5.51 0.20 1.26
C GLU A 78 4.92 1.48 0.67
N SER A 79 4.24 2.30 1.49
CA SER A 79 3.71 3.59 1.04
C SER A 79 4.83 4.55 0.61
N LEU A 80 5.90 4.67 1.40
CA LEU A 80 7.04 5.54 1.08
C LEU A 80 7.87 5.03 -0.09
N LYS A 81 7.95 3.70 -0.25
CA LYS A 81 8.58 3.10 -1.43
C LYS A 81 7.78 3.45 -2.68
N MET A 82 6.45 3.32 -2.62
CA MET A 82 5.57 3.71 -3.72
C MET A 82 5.67 5.20 -4.02
N GLU A 83 5.65 6.06 -3.01
CA GLU A 83 5.81 7.52 -3.18
C GLU A 83 7.12 7.86 -3.88
N ARG A 84 8.24 7.29 -3.44
CA ARG A 84 9.55 7.44 -4.11
C ARG A 84 9.58 6.90 -5.54
N GLU A 85 8.77 5.88 -5.83
CA GLU A 85 8.66 5.32 -7.19
C GLU A 85 7.82 6.24 -8.08
N TYR A 86 6.74 6.82 -7.55
CA TYR A 86 5.94 7.84 -8.22
C TYR A 86 6.74 9.12 -8.49
N ASP A 87 7.54 9.59 -7.53
CA ASP A 87 8.39 10.78 -7.71
C ASP A 87 9.46 10.59 -8.80
N LYS A 88 9.90 9.35 -9.03
CA LYS A 88 10.83 9.01 -10.11
C LYS A 88 10.16 8.93 -11.47
N HIS A 89 8.85 8.71 -11.52
CA HIS A 89 8.11 8.72 -12.77
C HIS A 89 7.87 10.16 -13.22
N GLU A 90 8.65 10.62 -14.19
CA GLU A 90 8.39 11.89 -14.86
C GLU A 90 6.97 11.87 -15.46
N LEU A 91 6.27 13.01 -15.33
CA LEU A 91 4.94 13.19 -15.90
C LEU A 91 4.96 12.84 -17.38
N TYR A 92 4.19 11.82 -17.76
CA TYR A 92 4.18 11.32 -19.12
C TYR A 92 3.66 12.41 -20.07
N LYS A 93 4.53 12.94 -20.92
CA LYS A 93 4.16 13.96 -21.89
C LYS A 93 3.41 13.31 -23.04
N LEU A 94 2.07 13.35 -22.97
CA LEU A 94 1.22 12.97 -24.09
C LEU A 94 1.49 13.92 -25.26
N LYS A 95 1.85 13.35 -26.41
CA LYS A 95 2.17 14.12 -27.62
C LYS A 95 0.87 14.70 -28.19
N SER A 96 0.69 16.01 -28.03
CA SER A 96 -0.29 16.85 -28.72
C SER A 96 -1.69 16.23 -28.85
N VAL A 97 -2.33 15.89 -27.74
CA VAL A 97 -3.74 15.52 -27.75
C VAL A 97 -4.56 16.78 -27.46
N CYS A 98 -5.47 17.14 -28.37
CA CYS A 98 -6.38 18.25 -28.15
C CYS A 98 -7.26 17.95 -26.92
N LYS A 99 -7.48 18.94 -26.05
CA LYS A 99 -8.34 18.83 -24.85
C LYS A 99 -9.69 18.20 -25.18
N TYR A 100 -10.27 18.59 -26.31
CA TYR A 100 -11.55 18.05 -26.80
C TYR A 100 -11.48 16.56 -27.14
N GLU A 101 -10.37 16.10 -27.74
CA GLU A 101 -10.19 14.69 -28.11
C GLU A 101 -9.99 13.80 -26.88
N VAL A 102 -9.29 14.28 -25.85
CA VAL A 102 -9.19 13.57 -24.57
C VAL A 102 -10.57 13.49 -23.91
N LYS A 103 -11.32 14.59 -23.93
CA LYS A 103 -12.65 14.67 -23.33
C LYS A 103 -13.63 13.73 -24.03
N SER A 104 -13.66 13.70 -25.36
CA SER A 104 -14.54 12.82 -26.10
C SER A 104 -14.22 11.34 -25.88
N LYS A 105 -12.94 10.97 -25.81
CA LYS A 105 -12.51 9.59 -25.48
C LYS A 105 -12.93 9.17 -24.07
N LEU A 106 -12.78 10.06 -23.09
CA LEU A 106 -13.21 9.78 -21.71
C LEU A 106 -14.73 9.65 -21.60
N LEU A 107 -15.49 10.55 -22.22
CA LEU A 107 -16.95 10.45 -22.27
C LEU A 107 -17.39 9.14 -22.96
N GLY A 108 -16.77 8.80 -24.10
CA GLY A 108 -17.02 7.53 -24.80
C GLY A 108 -16.64 6.29 -24.00
N ALA A 109 -15.69 6.41 -23.06
CA ALA A 109 -15.34 5.36 -22.12
C ALA A 109 -16.29 5.26 -20.92
N GLY A 110 -17.38 6.05 -20.87
CA GLY A 110 -18.37 6.02 -19.80
C GLY A 110 -17.98 6.82 -18.56
N PHE A 111 -17.19 7.89 -18.72
CA PHE A 111 -17.03 8.91 -17.69
C PHE A 111 -18.17 9.93 -17.78
N SER A 112 -18.65 10.40 -16.63
CA SER A 112 -19.66 11.46 -16.53
C SER A 112 -19.01 12.77 -16.12
N GLU A 113 -19.48 13.90 -16.62
CA GLU A 113 -18.98 15.22 -16.26
C GLU A 113 -19.76 15.80 -15.06
N GLU A 114 -19.06 16.16 -13.99
CA GLU A 114 -19.61 16.70 -12.74
C GLU A 114 -18.61 17.74 -12.18
N ASN A 115 -19.02 19.00 -12.02
CA ASN A 115 -18.21 20.09 -11.46
C ASN A 115 -16.79 20.25 -12.06
N GLU A 116 -16.68 20.27 -13.39
CA GLU A 116 -15.40 20.29 -14.15
C GLU A 116 -14.54 19.01 -14.07
N TYR A 117 -15.00 17.97 -13.36
CA TYR A 117 -14.35 16.66 -13.31
C TYR A 117 -15.08 15.66 -14.20
N LEU A 118 -14.31 14.80 -14.86
CA LEU A 118 -14.82 13.59 -15.49
C LEU A 118 -14.64 12.43 -14.50
N LYS A 119 -15.77 11.87 -14.09
CA LYS A 119 -15.86 10.86 -13.02
C LYS A 119 -16.33 9.53 -13.58
N LYS A 120 -15.69 8.44 -13.16
CA LYS A 120 -16.17 7.09 -13.45
C LYS A 120 -16.01 6.20 -12.22
N LYS A 121 -17.12 5.67 -11.73
CA LYS A 121 -17.13 4.68 -10.66
C LYS A 121 -17.00 3.28 -11.28
N LYS A 122 -16.04 2.49 -10.82
CA LYS A 122 -15.84 1.10 -11.23
C LYS A 122 -15.82 0.22 -9.99
N PHE A 123 -16.60 -0.85 -9.99
CA PHE A 123 -16.57 -1.82 -8.90
C PHE A 123 -15.20 -2.51 -8.87
N SER A 124 -14.65 -2.69 -7.67
CA SER A 124 -13.41 -3.43 -7.47
C SER A 124 -13.64 -4.46 -6.39
N TYR A 125 -13.32 -5.72 -6.67
CA TYR A 125 -13.47 -6.84 -5.74
C TYR A 125 -12.72 -6.64 -4.40
N LEU A 126 -11.72 -5.75 -4.37
CA LEU A 126 -10.87 -5.50 -3.19
C LEU A 126 -11.26 -4.24 -2.38
N LYS A 127 -12.02 -3.30 -2.95
CA LYS A 127 -12.24 -1.97 -2.35
C LYS A 127 -13.67 -1.46 -2.46
N ASP A 128 -14.65 -2.34 -2.69
CA ASP A 128 -16.08 -2.07 -2.98
C ASP A 128 -16.33 -1.18 -4.21
N SER A 129 -15.67 -0.04 -4.36
CA SER A 129 -15.62 0.72 -5.61
C SER A 129 -14.39 1.61 -5.70
N ILE A 130 -13.87 1.79 -6.91
CA ILE A 130 -12.81 2.75 -7.24
C ILE A 130 -13.47 3.82 -8.11
N THR A 131 -13.35 5.08 -7.70
CA THR A 131 -13.82 6.22 -8.49
C THR A 131 -12.62 6.92 -9.11
N TYR A 132 -12.61 7.01 -10.44
CA TYR A 132 -11.59 7.71 -11.21
C TYR A 132 -12.05 9.15 -11.47
N TYR A 133 -11.17 10.11 -11.22
CA TYR A 133 -11.40 11.53 -11.48
C TYR A 133 -10.38 12.05 -12.50
N PHE A 134 -10.84 12.76 -13.52
CA PHE A 134 -10.00 13.48 -14.48
C PHE A 134 -10.38 14.94 -14.53
N ARG A 135 -9.41 15.84 -14.38
CA ARG A 135 -9.56 17.28 -14.61
C ARG A 135 -8.56 17.73 -15.66
N MET A 136 -9.00 18.55 -16.61
CA MET A 136 -8.14 19.11 -17.64
C MET A 136 -7.90 20.59 -17.34
N VAL A 137 -6.64 20.99 -17.20
CA VAL A 137 -6.26 22.36 -16.87
C VAL A 137 -5.29 22.89 -17.91
N ASP A 138 -5.57 24.09 -18.40
CA ASP A 138 -4.66 24.83 -19.27
C ASP A 138 -3.61 25.53 -18.40
N THR A 139 -2.33 25.12 -18.49
CA THR A 139 -1.26 25.70 -17.67
C THR A 139 0.04 25.94 -18.46
N ALA A 140 0.66 27.10 -18.22
CA ALA A 140 2.00 27.41 -18.73
C ALA A 140 3.12 26.81 -17.86
N LYS A 141 2.81 26.43 -16.61
CA LYS A 141 3.75 25.83 -15.65
C LYS A 141 3.14 24.58 -15.04
N VAL A 142 3.56 23.41 -15.52
CA VAL A 142 3.09 22.11 -15.05
C VAL A 142 3.44 21.91 -13.57
N PHE A 143 4.71 22.15 -13.22
CA PHE A 143 5.21 22.05 -11.85
C PHE A 143 4.67 23.22 -11.00
N GLY A 144 4.01 22.91 -9.87
CA GLY A 144 3.33 23.87 -8.99
C GLY A 144 1.83 24.01 -9.23
N SER A 145 1.36 23.81 -10.47
CA SER A 145 -0.08 23.73 -10.75
C SER A 145 -0.67 22.43 -10.18
N VAL A 146 0.03 21.31 -10.36
CA VAL A 146 -0.39 19.99 -9.86
C VAL A 146 -0.57 19.99 -8.33
N GLU A 147 0.39 20.51 -7.57
CA GLU A 147 0.33 20.53 -6.09
C GLU A 147 -0.87 21.35 -5.57
N ARG A 148 -1.18 22.46 -6.24
CA ARG A 148 -2.36 23.27 -5.92
C ARG A 148 -3.65 22.48 -6.14
N TYR A 149 -3.78 21.81 -7.29
CA TYR A 149 -4.98 21.03 -7.61
C TYR A 149 -5.15 19.79 -6.74
N ILE A 150 -4.05 19.15 -6.30
CA ILE A 150 -4.12 18.06 -5.32
C ILE A 150 -4.70 18.57 -3.99
N LYS A 151 -4.22 19.72 -3.49
CA LYS A 151 -4.77 20.32 -2.25
C LYS A 151 -6.24 20.71 -2.39
N GLU A 152 -6.63 21.28 -3.53
CA GLU A 152 -8.05 21.57 -3.81
C GLU A 152 -8.90 20.30 -3.85
N PHE A 153 -8.38 19.22 -4.44
CA PHE A 153 -9.08 17.93 -4.51
C PHE A 153 -9.26 17.30 -3.12
N GLU A 154 -8.21 17.31 -2.28
CA GLU A 154 -8.28 16.80 -0.90
C GLU A 154 -9.28 17.58 -0.02
N LEU A 155 -9.46 18.88 -0.27
CA LEU A 155 -10.46 19.68 0.45
C LEU A 155 -11.88 19.27 0.06
N MET A 156 -12.15 19.08 -1.23
CA MET A 156 -13.47 18.64 -1.69
C MET A 156 -13.86 17.26 -1.15
N ASP A 157 -12.91 16.33 -1.04
CA ASP A 157 -13.17 14.98 -0.51
C ASP A 157 -13.47 14.97 1.00
N ARG A 158 -13.06 16.01 1.74
CA ARG A 158 -13.40 16.18 3.17
C ARG A 158 -14.73 16.88 3.42
N GLU A 159 -15.24 17.60 2.43
CA GLU A 159 -16.49 18.37 2.53
C GLU A 159 -17.73 17.60 2.01
N GLY A 160 -17.53 16.46 1.36
CA GLY A 160 -18.58 15.55 0.86
C GLY A 160 -18.79 14.32 1.73
#